data_AF-A0A7K4FV55-F1
#
_entry.id   AF-A0A7K4FV55-F1
#
_cell.length_a   1.000
_cell.length_b   1.000
_cell.length_c   1.000
_cell.angle_alpha   90.00
_cell.angle_beta   90.00
_cell.angle_gamma   90.00
#
_symmetry.space_group_name_H-M   'P 1'
#
loop_
_entity.id
_entity.type
_entity.pdbx_description
1 polymer ?
#
loop_
_entity_poly.entity_id
_entity_poly.type
_entity_poly.pdbx_seq_one_letter_code
_entity_poly.pdbx_strand_id
1 'polypeptide(L)'
;MIIKKLGDFPFIYSDGKTKPSKKPMEVLFSSFSLDPLRTIVIGSSPLDLLSIRFYDSRVKFVCIKRKANCSKYSPYLQVDNLMELVKSLKRLKIEGN
;
A
#
# COMPACT_ATOMS: atom_id res chain seq x y z
N MET A 1 21.57 -5.53 6.83
CA MET A 1 21.40 -5.11 5.42
C MET A 1 21.09 -3.61 5.41
N ILE A 2 22.11 -2.79 5.21
CA ILE A 2 21.96 -1.34 5.10
C ILE A 2 21.53 -1.06 3.66
N ILE A 3 20.30 -0.60 3.46
CA ILE A 3 19.81 -0.20 2.14
C ILE A 3 20.51 1.12 1.78
N LYS A 4 21.68 1.03 1.13
CA LYS A 4 22.42 2.16 0.59
C LYS A 4 21.76 2.56 -0.74
N LYS A 5 21.01 3.67 -0.74
CA LYS A 5 20.34 4.30 -1.89
C LYS A 5 19.17 3.52 -2.50
N LEU A 6 17.97 3.72 -1.94
CA LEU A 6 16.82 4.05 -2.80
C LEU A 6 17.07 5.48 -3.31
N GLY A 7 16.81 5.79 -4.58
CA GLY A 7 17.04 7.13 -5.15
C GLY A 7 16.25 8.25 -4.44
N ASP A 8 16.21 9.45 -5.03
CA ASP A 8 15.37 10.57 -4.55
C ASP A 8 13.88 10.29 -4.79
N PHE A 9 13.38 9.22 -4.17
CA PHE A 9 11.96 8.92 -4.13
C PHE A 9 11.33 9.83 -3.09
N PRO A 10 10.28 10.57 -3.46
CA PRO A 10 9.62 11.40 -2.49
C PRO A 10 8.94 10.50 -1.46
N PHE A 11 9.14 10.81 -0.18
CA PHE A 11 8.66 9.99 0.93
C PHE A 11 7.95 10.85 1.97
N ILE A 12 6.94 10.25 2.62
CA ILE A 12 6.26 10.82 3.78
C ILE A 12 6.52 9.89 4.97
N TYR A 13 6.91 10.46 6.10
CA TYR A 13 7.05 9.76 7.38
C TYR A 13 5.95 10.21 8.34
N SER A 14 5.61 9.39 9.35
CA SER A 14 4.64 9.80 10.36
C SER A 14 5.29 10.65 11.44
N ASP A 15 4.54 11.63 11.94
CA ASP A 15 4.93 12.62 12.96
C ASP A 15 4.64 12.16 14.40
N GLY A 16 4.57 10.85 14.65
CA GLY A 16 4.34 10.27 15.98
C GLY A 16 3.05 9.47 16.14
N LYS A 17 2.15 9.46 15.15
CA LYS A 17 1.03 8.49 15.11
C LYS A 17 1.47 7.19 14.41
N THR A 18 1.31 6.07 15.11
CA THR A 18 1.54 4.73 14.56
C THR A 18 0.31 4.23 13.80
N LYS A 19 0.49 3.19 12.99
CA LYS A 19 -0.63 2.54 12.29
C LYS A 19 -1.55 1.85 13.32
N PRO A 20 -2.87 1.85 13.13
CA PRO A 20 -3.57 2.37 11.95
C PRO A 20 -3.87 3.87 12.09
N SER A 21 -3.57 4.66 11.04
CA SER A 21 -3.82 6.10 11.06
C SER A 21 -4.17 6.63 9.66
N LYS A 22 -5.22 7.46 9.59
CA LYS A 22 -5.67 8.12 8.36
C LYS A 22 -4.71 9.21 7.88
N LYS A 23 -4.16 9.98 8.82
CA LYS A 23 -3.44 11.23 8.53
C LYS A 23 -2.21 11.06 7.62
N PRO A 24 -1.34 10.06 7.80
CA PRO A 24 -0.23 9.83 6.87
C PRO A 24 -0.69 9.55 5.43
N MET A 25 -1.85 8.92 5.26
CA MET A 25 -2.41 8.64 3.94
C MET A 25 -2.99 9.91 3.30
N GLU A 26 -3.67 10.77 4.08
CA GLU A 26 -4.12 12.08 3.59
C GLU A 26 -2.95 12.94 3.08
N VAL A 27 -1.86 12.98 3.85
CA VAL A 27 -0.64 13.71 3.46
C VAL A 27 -0.03 13.10 2.20
N LEU A 28 0.10 11.77 2.13
CA LEU A 28 0.64 11.09 0.95
C LEU A 28 -0.18 11.40 -0.31
N PHE A 29 -1.49 11.20 -0.26
CA PHE A 29 -2.35 11.38 -1.44
C PHE A 29 -2.44 12.84 -1.88
N SER A 30 -2.50 13.79 -0.95
CA SER A 30 -2.52 15.22 -1.29
C SER A 30 -1.18 15.72 -1.83
N SER A 31 -0.05 15.31 -1.22
CA SER A 31 1.29 15.76 -1.64
C SER A 31 1.66 15.30 -3.05
N PHE A 32 1.13 14.17 -3.50
CA PHE A 32 1.42 13.60 -4.82
C PHE A 32 0.22 13.61 -5.78
N SER A 33 -0.88 14.29 -5.41
CA SER A 33 -2.12 14.34 -6.23
C SER A 33 -2.58 12.97 -6.72
N LEU A 34 -2.51 11.96 -5.86
CA LEU A 34 -2.84 10.58 -6.20
C LEU A 34 -4.36 10.40 -6.29
N ASP A 35 -4.83 9.77 -7.36
CA ASP A 35 -6.24 9.37 -7.49
C ASP A 35 -6.47 8.03 -6.76
N PRO A 36 -7.36 7.98 -5.74
CA PRO A 36 -7.71 6.75 -5.04
C PRO A 36 -8.15 5.59 -5.94
N LEU A 37 -8.82 5.86 -7.06
CA LEU A 37 -9.31 4.83 -7.99
C LEU A 37 -8.20 4.22 -8.85
N ARG A 38 -7.10 4.96 -9.03
CA ARG A 38 -5.95 4.57 -9.87
C ARG A 38 -4.72 4.17 -9.06
N THR A 39 -4.79 4.28 -7.74
CA THR A 39 -3.65 3.99 -6.85
C THR A 39 -3.75 2.59 -6.26
N ILE A 40 -2.64 1.85 -6.33
CA ILE A 40 -2.43 0.61 -5.58
C ILE A 40 -1.49 0.88 -4.42
N VAL A 41 -1.91 0.50 -3.21
CA VAL A 41 -1.05 0.53 -2.02
C VAL A 41 -0.64 -0.88 -1.67
N ILE A 42 0.67 -1.08 -1.46
CA ILE A 42 1.26 -2.35 -1.08
C ILE A 42 1.66 -2.28 0.38
N GLY A 43 1.18 -3.21 1.19
CA GLY A 43 1.57 -3.35 2.59
C GLY A 43 1.68 -4.81 3.00
N SER A 44 2.00 -5.07 4.27
CA SER A 44 2.20 -6.43 4.76
C SER A 44 1.55 -6.71 6.11
N SER A 45 0.80 -5.75 6.64
CA SER A 45 0.09 -5.90 7.90
C SER A 45 -1.37 -5.46 7.77
N PRO A 46 -2.29 -6.03 8.58
CA PRO A 46 -3.65 -5.52 8.67
C PRO A 46 -3.76 -4.04 9.03
N LEU A 47 -2.77 -3.49 9.76
CA LEU A 47 -2.75 -2.09 10.15
C LEU A 47 -2.47 -1.15 8.97
N ASP A 48 -1.70 -1.60 7.98
CA ASP A 48 -1.50 -0.88 6.72
C ASP A 48 -2.83 -0.76 5.97
N LEU A 49 -3.53 -1.89 5.84
CA LEU A 49 -4.82 -1.96 5.18
C LEU A 49 -5.84 -1.07 5.89
N LEU A 50 -5.94 -1.16 7.22
CA LEU A 50 -6.85 -0.32 8.00
C LEU A 50 -6.55 1.18 7.84
N SER A 51 -5.28 1.58 7.80
CA SER A 51 -4.89 2.97 7.54
C SER A 51 -5.43 3.46 6.20
N ILE A 52 -5.33 2.63 5.16
CA ILE A 52 -5.89 2.94 3.83
C ILE A 52 -7.42 2.96 3.85
N ARG A 53 -8.07 2.01 4.53
CA ARG A 53 -9.54 1.97 4.61
C ARG A 53 -10.13 3.15 5.39
N PHE A 54 -9.44 3.64 6.42
CA PHE A 54 -9.83 4.86 7.13
C PHE A 54 -9.65 6.12 6.28
N TYR A 55 -8.74 6.10 5.30
CA TYR A 55 -8.56 7.18 4.36
C TYR A 55 -9.59 7.14 3.23
N ASP A 56 -9.57 6.09 2.42
CA ASP A 56 -10.47 5.93 1.29
C ASP A 56 -10.61 4.43 0.95
N SER A 57 -11.85 3.93 1.03
CA SER A 57 -12.16 2.52 0.79
C SER A 57 -11.98 2.10 -0.68
N ARG A 58 -11.90 3.05 -1.62
CA ARG A 58 -11.75 2.78 -3.06
C ARG A 58 -10.33 2.41 -3.45
N VAL A 59 -9.35 2.76 -2.62
CA VAL A 59 -7.93 2.43 -2.86
C VAL A 59 -7.76 0.91 -2.89
N LYS A 60 -7.10 0.41 -3.94
CA LYS A 60 -6.77 -1.01 -4.07
C LYS A 60 -5.59 -1.31 -3.17
N PHE A 61 -5.83 -2.09 -2.11
CA PHE A 61 -4.76 -2.51 -1.19
C PHE A 61 -4.30 -3.93 -1.50
N VAL A 62 -3.00 -4.12 -1.70
CA VAL A 62 -2.38 -5.43 -1.89
C VAL A 62 -1.55 -5.79 -0.67
N CYS A 63 -1.86 -6.94 -0.06
CA CYS A 63 -1.14 -7.48 1.07
C CYS A 63 -0.06 -8.49 0.62
N ILE A 64 1.19 -8.24 0.99
CA ILE A 64 2.27 -9.23 0.92
C ILE A 64 2.27 -10.02 2.23
N LYS A 65 2.05 -11.35 2.16
CA LYS A 65 2.05 -12.20 3.36
C LYS A 65 3.44 -12.26 3.98
N ARG A 66 3.62 -11.57 5.09
CA ARG A 66 4.80 -11.69 5.96
C ARG A 66 4.34 -11.99 7.37
N LYS A 67 4.16 -13.27 7.69
CA LYS A 67 3.72 -13.82 8.99
C LYS A 67 2.28 -13.46 9.40
N ALA A 68 1.74 -12.31 8.98
CA ALA A 68 0.38 -11.86 9.25
C ALA A 68 -0.53 -12.05 8.04
N ASN A 69 -1.77 -12.46 8.30
CA ASN A 69 -2.82 -12.61 7.29
C ASN A 69 -3.70 -11.35 7.25
N CYS A 70 -3.83 -10.72 6.07
CA CYS A 70 -4.70 -9.57 5.88
C CYS A 70 -6.15 -9.95 5.52
N SER A 71 -6.46 -11.24 5.30
CA SER A 71 -7.73 -11.71 4.73
C SER A 71 -8.97 -11.21 5.47
N LYS A 72 -8.88 -11.06 6.80
CA LYS A 72 -9.96 -10.55 7.65
C LYS A 72 -10.51 -9.19 7.20
N TYR A 73 -9.69 -8.39 6.53
CA TYR A 73 -10.05 -7.03 6.11
C TYR A 73 -10.16 -6.88 4.59
N SER A 74 -10.29 -8.00 3.87
CA SER A 74 -10.58 -8.04 2.43
C SER A 74 -9.64 -7.16 1.59
N PRO A 75 -8.33 -7.49 1.54
CA PRO A 75 -7.42 -6.84 0.60
C PRO A 75 -7.88 -7.12 -0.84
N TYR A 76 -7.50 -6.23 -1.77
CA TYR A 76 -7.74 -6.43 -3.19
C TYR A 76 -7.03 -7.68 -3.71
N LEU A 77 -5.77 -7.86 -3.29
CA LEU A 77 -5.00 -9.08 -3.51
C LEU A 77 -4.20 -9.42 -2.26
N GLN A 78 -3.95 -10.71 -2.09
CA GLN A 78 -3.00 -11.19 -1.10
C GLN A 78 -2.07 -12.20 -1.76
N VAL A 79 -0.77 -11.91 -1.71
CA VAL A 79 0.27 -12.67 -2.41
C VAL A 79 1.43 -12.98 -1.45
N ASP A 80 2.23 -13.99 -1.73
CA ASP A 80 3.25 -14.44 -0.79
C ASP A 80 4.53 -13.60 -0.88
N ASN A 81 4.78 -12.96 -2.02
CA ASN A 81 5.95 -12.13 -2.26
C ASN A 81 5.73 -11.08 -3.38
N LEU A 82 6.71 -10.19 -3.56
CA LEU A 82 6.65 -9.14 -4.57
C LEU A 82 6.71 -9.67 -6.01
N MET A 83 7.39 -10.79 -6.28
CA MET A 83 7.38 -11.38 -7.63
C MET A 83 5.98 -11.85 -8.02
N GLU A 84 5.25 -12.50 -7.11
CA GLU A 84 3.87 -12.90 -7.33
C GLU A 84 2.92 -11.72 -7.51
N LEU A 85 3.19 -10.61 -6.80
CA LEU A 85 2.46 -9.37 -7.02
C LEU A 85 2.58 -8.92 -8.47
N VAL A 86 3.82 -8.79 -8.97
CA VAL A 86 4.07 -8.32 -10.36
C VAL A 86 3.37 -9.24 -11.38
N LYS A 87 3.45 -10.56 -11.19
CA LYS A 87 2.75 -11.52 -12.04
C LYS A 87 1.23 -11.32 -12.01
N SER A 88 0.67 -11.08 -10.82
CA SER A 88 -0.77 -10.88 -10.63
C SER A 88 -1.25 -9.58 -11.25
N LEU A 89 -0.51 -8.48 -11.09
CA LEU A 89 -0.86 -7.18 -11.68
C LEU A 89 -0.85 -7.23 -13.21
N LYS A 90 0.17 -7.85 -13.81
CA LYS A 90 0.22 -8.10 -15.26
C LYS A 90 -0.99 -8.88 -15.74
N ARG A 91 -1.35 -9.97 -15.05
CA ARG A 91 -2.51 -10.80 -15.42
C ARG A 91 -3.83 -10.02 -15.34
N LEU A 92 -3.97 -9.13 -14.37
CA LEU A 92 -5.16 -8.30 -14.20
C LEU A 92 -5.22 -7.12 -15.17
N LYS A 93 -4.23 -6.98 -16.07
CA LYS A 93 -4.07 -5.83 -16.97
C LYS A 93 -4.12 -4.49 -16.22
N ILE A 94 -3.63 -4.50 -14.97
CA ILE A 94 -3.38 -3.26 -14.23
C ILE A 94 -1.97 -2.83 -14.61
N GLU A 95 -1.83 -2.44 -15.87
CA GLU A 95 -0.63 -1.77 -16.36
C GLU A 95 -0.90 -0.28 -16.27
N GLY A 96 0.05 0.47 -15.70
CA GLY A 96 -0.01 1.92 -15.71
C GLY A 96 0.04 2.38 -17.16
N ASN A 97 -1.03 3.04 -17.60
CA ASN A 97 -0.95 3.95 -18.74
C ASN A 97 -0.12 5.17 -18.35
#